data_AF-A0A8J2HSG6-F1
#
_entry.id   AF-A0A8J2HSG6-F1
#
_cell.length_a   1.000
_cell.length_b   1.000
_cell.length_c   1.000
_cell.angle_alpha   90.00
_cell.angle_beta   90.00
_cell.angle_gamma   90.00
#
_symmetry.space_group_name_H-M   'P 1'
#
loop_
_entity.id
_entity.type
_entity.pdbx_description
1 polymer ?
#
loop_
_entity_poly.entity_id
_entity_poly.type
_entity_poly.pdbx_seq_one_letter_code
_entity_poly.pdbx_strand_id
1 'polypeptide(L)'
;MGGAVNWQPLMATLLHHLPITVCNPRKGEWDKNITQQAKDEFFKQQVDWERDALEQADVICFFFDTETKSPVSLLELGRWAASDKVVVCCGDEYWKSGNVHLACEHDGITYVKEFEKLVPEVVKMLEKKGMKRDHNGDLIGENVHVPKEKPKKTTQLEAEKADLQKQVDDLLAKLAAQPKM
;
A
#
# COMPACT_ATOMS: atom_id res chain seq x y z
N MET A 1 18.76 -5.98 8.36
CA MET A 1 17.29 -6.21 8.29
C MET A 1 16.96 -7.55 8.93
N GLY A 2 15.70 -7.78 9.35
CA GLY A 2 15.23 -9.12 9.73
C GLY A 2 15.13 -9.44 11.23
N GLY A 3 15.08 -8.43 12.11
CA GLY A 3 14.92 -8.65 13.56
C GLY A 3 13.53 -9.15 13.97
N ALA A 4 12.51 -8.92 13.14
CA ALA A 4 11.16 -9.43 13.37
C ALA A 4 11.09 -10.95 13.14
N VAL A 5 10.16 -11.61 13.81
CA VAL A 5 9.70 -12.96 13.48
C VAL A 5 9.37 -13.01 11.99
N ASN A 6 9.70 -14.14 11.34
CA ASN A 6 9.48 -14.32 9.91
C ASN A 6 8.00 -14.63 9.62
N TRP A 7 7.14 -13.65 9.88
CA TRP A 7 5.69 -13.76 9.72
C TRP A 7 5.24 -13.68 8.25
N GLN A 8 6.04 -13.06 7.37
CA GLN A 8 5.65 -12.83 5.98
C GLN A 8 5.41 -14.14 5.19
N PRO A 9 6.28 -15.17 5.28
CA PRO A 9 6.00 -16.47 4.66
C PRO A 9 4.78 -17.18 5.24
N LEU A 10 4.52 -17.02 6.54
CA LEU A 10 3.31 -17.57 7.17
C LEU A 10 2.06 -16.89 6.60
N MET A 11 2.05 -15.56 6.50
CA MET A 11 0.97 -14.80 5.87
C MET A 11 0.72 -15.27 4.42
N ALA A 12 1.78 -15.39 3.62
CA ALA A 12 1.68 -15.88 2.25
C ALA A 12 1.09 -17.30 2.18
N THR A 13 1.50 -18.18 3.09
CA THR A 13 0.95 -19.54 3.21
C THR A 13 -0.53 -19.50 3.58
N LEU A 14 -0.93 -18.65 4.53
CA LEU A 14 -2.33 -18.56 4.96
C LEU A 14 -3.23 -17.97 3.86
N LEU A 15 -2.70 -17.13 2.98
CA LEU A 15 -3.42 -16.50 1.87
C LEU A 15 -3.26 -17.23 0.52
N HIS A 16 -2.49 -18.33 0.45
CA HIS A 16 -2.14 -18.97 -0.84
C HIS A 16 -3.36 -19.48 -1.65
N HIS A 17 -4.46 -19.76 -0.94
CA HIS A 17 -5.70 -20.24 -1.53
C HIS A 17 -6.49 -19.12 -2.23
N LEU A 18 -6.06 -17.86 -2.10
CA LEU A 18 -6.68 -16.71 -2.73
C LEU A 18 -6.01 -16.40 -4.06
N PRO A 19 -6.77 -15.91 -5.04
CA PRO A 19 -6.27 -15.54 -6.37
C PRO A 19 -5.57 -14.17 -6.34
N ILE A 20 -4.57 -14.00 -5.46
CA ILE A 20 -3.88 -12.74 -5.21
C ILE A 20 -2.38 -12.86 -5.44
N THR A 21 -1.74 -11.72 -5.66
CA THR A 21 -0.27 -11.61 -5.62
C THR A 21 0.15 -11.04 -4.27
N VAL A 22 1.08 -11.73 -3.59
CA VAL A 22 1.65 -11.26 -2.32
C VAL A 22 3.00 -10.60 -2.55
N CYS A 23 3.08 -9.29 -2.34
CA CYS A 23 4.34 -8.53 -2.37
C CYS A 23 5.03 -8.61 -1.01
N ASN A 24 5.98 -9.55 -0.84
CA ASN A 24 6.75 -9.70 0.39
C ASN A 24 8.11 -8.97 0.30
N PRO A 25 8.36 -7.90 1.09
CA PRO A 25 9.62 -7.14 1.03
C PRO A 25 10.81 -7.87 1.67
N ARG A 26 10.56 -8.88 2.52
CA ARG A 26 11.62 -9.57 3.25
C ARG A 26 12.35 -10.56 2.33
N LYS A 27 13.56 -10.18 1.91
CA LYS A 27 14.51 -11.09 1.26
C LYS A 27 15.08 -12.09 2.28
N GLY A 28 15.37 -13.30 1.82
CA GLY A 28 15.95 -14.37 2.64
C GLY A 28 17.37 -14.02 3.11
N GLU A 29 18.35 -14.12 2.21
CA GLU A 29 19.72 -13.72 2.50
C GLU A 29 19.93 -12.25 2.15
N TRP A 30 20.32 -11.44 3.14
CA TRP A 30 20.70 -10.04 2.95
C TRP A 30 22.22 -9.94 2.81
N ASP A 31 22.70 -9.38 1.70
CA ASP A 31 24.12 -9.13 1.51
C ASP A 31 24.59 -8.06 2.52
N LYS A 32 25.51 -8.46 3.39
CA LYS A 32 26.06 -7.62 4.46
C LYS A 32 26.89 -6.45 3.93
N ASN A 33 27.28 -6.48 2.65
CA ASN A 33 28.01 -5.40 2.00
C ASN A 33 27.10 -4.23 1.57
N ILE A 34 25.78 -4.42 1.54
CA ILE A 34 24.83 -3.37 1.18
C ILE A 34 24.77 -2.34 2.30
N THR A 35 25.10 -1.10 1.97
CA THR A 35 25.02 0.03 2.90
C THR A 35 23.64 0.67 2.84
N GLN A 36 23.10 1.11 3.99
CA GLN A 36 21.83 1.85 4.05
C GLN A 36 22.03 3.33 3.67
N GLN A 37 22.75 3.59 2.57
CA GLN A 37 22.97 4.92 2.03
C GLN A 37 22.28 5.05 0.68
N ALA A 38 21.67 6.20 0.40
CA ALA A 38 20.92 6.42 -0.85
C ALA A 38 21.75 6.27 -2.14
N LYS A 39 23.09 6.33 -2.04
CA LYS A 39 24.01 6.14 -3.16
C LYS A 39 24.29 4.67 -3.48
N ASP A 40 23.92 3.75 -2.60
CA ASP A 40 24.07 2.32 -2.79
C ASP A 40 22.93 1.82 -3.69
N GLU A 41 23.27 1.31 -4.87
CA GLU A 41 22.28 0.95 -5.88
C GLU A 41 21.38 -0.21 -5.44
N PHE A 42 21.91 -1.18 -4.69
CA PHE A 42 21.12 -2.32 -4.21
C PHE A 42 20.17 -1.91 -3.10
N PHE A 43 20.61 -1.03 -2.20
CA PHE A 43 19.73 -0.44 -1.20
C PHE A 43 18.63 0.39 -1.85
N LYS A 44 18.99 1.22 -2.84
CA LYS A 44 18.02 2.01 -3.59
C LYS A 44 16.99 1.13 -4.29
N GLN A 45 17.41 0.07 -4.97
CA GLN A 45 16.50 -0.87 -5.63
C GLN A 45 15.52 -1.52 -4.65
N GLN A 46 15.98 -1.89 -3.44
CA GLN A 46 15.09 -2.42 -2.40
C GLN A 46 14.02 -1.39 -2.02
N VAL A 47 14.44 -0.17 -1.70
CA VAL A 47 13.54 0.90 -1.25
C VAL A 47 12.55 1.30 -2.36
N ASP A 48 13.03 1.39 -3.60
CA ASP A 48 12.19 1.72 -4.76
C ASP A 48 11.16 0.61 -5.00
N TRP A 49 11.55 -0.66 -4.90
CA TRP A 49 10.62 -1.79 -5.01
C TRP A 49 9.57 -1.80 -3.91
N GLU A 50 9.97 -1.61 -2.64
CA GLU A 50 9.04 -1.56 -1.50
C GLU A 50 8.00 -0.45 -1.69
N ARG A 51 8.46 0.72 -2.11
CA ARG A 51 7.62 1.88 -2.37
C ARG A 51 6.65 1.66 -3.53
N ASP A 52 7.14 1.16 -4.66
CA ASP A 52 6.30 0.88 -5.84
C ASP A 52 5.29 -0.24 -5.54
N ALA A 53 5.68 -1.28 -4.78
CA ALA A 53 4.78 -2.34 -4.36
C ALA A 53 3.65 -1.82 -3.45
N LEU A 54 3.98 -0.96 -2.47
CA LEU A 54 2.96 -0.31 -1.63
C LEU A 54 2.04 0.60 -2.46
N GLU A 55 2.55 1.31 -3.48
CA GLU A 55 1.74 2.11 -4.40
C GLU A 55 0.72 1.24 -5.15
N GLN A 56 1.16 0.11 -5.70
CA GLN A 56 0.35 -0.78 -6.52
C GLN A 56 -0.56 -1.72 -5.72
N ALA A 57 -0.31 -1.96 -4.44
CA ALA A 57 -1.11 -2.89 -3.62
C ALA A 57 -2.58 -2.43 -3.47
N ASP A 58 -3.51 -3.39 -3.53
CA ASP A 58 -4.94 -3.18 -3.20
C ASP A 58 -5.18 -3.14 -1.69
N VAL A 59 -4.39 -3.91 -0.96
CA VAL A 59 -4.40 -4.01 0.50
C VAL A 59 -2.96 -4.05 1.00
N ILE A 60 -2.67 -3.26 2.02
CA ILE A 60 -1.39 -3.21 2.73
C ILE A 60 -1.63 -3.73 4.13
N CYS A 61 -0.87 -4.73 4.56
CA CYS A 61 -0.87 -5.20 5.93
C CYS A 61 0.43 -4.79 6.64
N PHE A 62 0.32 -4.12 7.77
CA PHE A 62 1.45 -3.84 8.66
C PHE A 62 1.41 -4.77 9.87
N PHE A 63 2.57 -5.31 10.26
CA PHE A 63 2.75 -6.07 11.48
C PHE A 63 3.88 -5.44 12.29
N PHE A 64 3.55 -5.00 13.51
CA PHE A 64 4.51 -4.41 14.44
C PHE A 64 4.94 -5.44 15.47
N ASP A 65 6.12 -6.01 15.25
CA ASP A 65 6.76 -6.99 16.13
C ASP A 65 7.34 -6.31 17.38
N THR A 66 7.08 -6.88 18.56
CA THR A 66 7.54 -6.41 19.87
C THR A 66 9.07 -6.34 19.98
N GLU A 67 9.78 -7.20 19.25
CA GLU A 67 11.24 -7.27 19.24
C GLU A 67 11.89 -6.25 18.29
N THR A 68 11.10 -5.41 17.63
CA THR A 68 11.60 -4.44 16.65
C THR A 68 11.15 -3.01 16.94
N LYS A 69 11.89 -2.04 16.38
CA LYS A 69 11.50 -0.63 16.43
C LYS A 69 10.70 -0.17 15.21
N SER A 70 10.81 -0.89 14.09
CA SER A 70 10.08 -0.66 12.84
C SER A 70 9.92 0.82 12.40
N PRO A 71 11.00 1.63 12.39
CA PRO A 71 10.89 3.06 12.08
C PRO A 71 10.42 3.33 10.65
N VAL A 72 10.84 2.51 9.68
CA VAL A 72 10.41 2.62 8.29
C VAL A 72 8.93 2.25 8.15
N SER A 73 8.48 1.18 8.80
CA SER A 73 7.06 0.79 8.78
C SER A 73 6.16 1.83 9.48
N LEU A 74 6.64 2.54 10.51
CA LEU A 74 5.91 3.68 11.09
C LEU A 74 5.78 4.83 10.09
N LEU A 75 6.84 5.14 9.34
CA LEU A 75 6.79 6.15 8.26
C LEU A 75 5.81 5.74 7.16
N GLU A 76 5.82 4.48 6.75
CA GLU A 76 4.93 3.92 5.74
C GLU A 76 3.48 3.91 6.19
N LEU A 77 3.20 3.56 7.46
CA LEU A 77 1.87 3.64 8.04
C LEU A 77 1.34 5.07 7.93
N GLY A 78 2.12 6.07 8.38
CA GLY A 78 1.71 7.47 8.27
C GLY A 78 1.51 7.92 6.81
N ARG A 79 2.30 7.40 5.87
CA ARG A 79 2.16 7.70 4.44
C ARG A 79 0.86 7.14 3.84
N TRP A 80 0.43 5.96 4.28
CA TRP A 80 -0.70 5.22 3.71
C TRP A 80 -1.97 5.26 4.57
N ALA A 81 -1.96 5.97 5.70
CA ALA A 81 -3.09 6.00 6.63
C ALA A 81 -4.42 6.38 5.98
N ALA A 82 -4.43 7.43 5.15
CA ALA A 82 -5.61 7.94 4.47
C ALA A 82 -5.96 7.22 3.14
N SER A 83 -5.37 6.05 2.87
CA SER A 83 -5.52 5.37 1.56
C SER A 83 -6.65 4.33 1.51
N ASP A 84 -7.35 4.10 2.62
CA ASP A 84 -8.41 3.09 2.77
C ASP A 84 -7.99 1.65 2.41
N LYS A 85 -6.69 1.37 2.30
CA LYS A 85 -6.16 0.03 1.97
C LYS A 85 -5.33 -0.60 3.07
N VAL A 86 -5.23 0.05 4.23
CA VAL A 86 -4.35 -0.41 5.32
C VAL A 86 -5.12 -1.28 6.33
N VAL A 87 -4.48 -2.37 6.75
CA VAL A 87 -4.86 -3.17 7.91
C VAL A 87 -3.63 -3.33 8.81
N VAL A 88 -3.77 -3.16 10.12
CA VAL A 88 -2.64 -3.18 11.06
C VAL A 88 -2.76 -4.30 12.08
N CYS A 89 -1.65 -4.97 12.38
CA CYS A 89 -1.49 -5.80 13.57
C CYS A 89 -0.45 -5.17 14.49
N CYS A 90 -0.89 -4.76 15.67
CA CYS A 90 -0.05 -4.11 16.68
C CYS A 90 -0.55 -4.49 18.08
N GLY A 91 0.17 -5.41 18.73
CA GLY A 91 -0.10 -5.79 20.11
C GLY A 91 0.29 -4.69 21.11
N ASP A 92 -0.24 -4.77 22.33
CA ASP A 92 -0.01 -3.76 23.38
C ASP A 92 1.48 -3.65 23.78
N GLU A 93 2.22 -4.74 23.67
CA GLU A 93 3.64 -4.85 24.02
C GLU A 93 4.60 -4.18 23.02
N TYR A 94 4.11 -3.76 21.83
CA TYR A 94 4.95 -3.01 20.91
C TYR A 94 5.30 -1.64 21.52
N TRP A 95 6.58 -1.25 21.50
CA TRP A 95 7.09 -0.06 22.21
C TRP A 95 6.42 1.29 21.82
N LYS A 96 5.71 1.33 20.69
CA LYS A 96 4.90 2.48 20.23
C LYS A 96 3.44 2.10 19.96
N SER A 97 2.93 1.06 20.62
CA SER A 97 1.57 0.55 20.46
C SER A 97 0.53 1.66 20.59
N GLY A 98 0.57 2.45 21.67
CA GLY A 98 -0.35 3.57 21.86
C GLY A 98 -0.30 4.63 20.74
N ASN A 99 0.85 4.87 20.10
CA ASN A 99 0.92 5.80 18.97
C ASN A 99 0.28 5.19 17.71
N VAL A 100 0.51 3.90 17.48
CA VAL A 100 -0.08 3.16 16.36
C VAL A 100 -1.60 3.06 16.53
N HIS A 101 -2.08 2.72 17.72
CA HIS A 101 -3.51 2.59 18.01
C HIS A 101 -4.25 3.92 17.84
N LEU A 102 -3.73 5.01 18.43
CA LEU A 102 -4.34 6.33 18.29
C LEU A 102 -4.32 6.83 16.84
N ALA A 103 -3.25 6.57 16.08
CA ALA A 103 -3.21 6.90 14.65
C ALA A 103 -4.26 6.09 13.87
N CYS A 104 -4.39 4.79 14.15
CA CYS A 104 -5.39 3.96 13.49
C CYS A 104 -6.81 4.43 13.83
N GLU A 105 -7.10 4.78 15.08
CA GLU A 105 -8.39 5.31 15.51
C GLU A 105 -8.71 6.65 14.85
N HIS A 106 -7.72 7.56 14.80
CA HIS A 106 -7.85 8.87 14.18
C HIS A 106 -8.17 8.75 12.68
N ASP A 107 -7.47 7.86 11.97
CA ASP A 107 -7.58 7.71 10.52
C ASP A 107 -8.62 6.64 10.09
N GLY A 108 -9.34 6.04 11.03
CA GLY A 108 -10.35 5.01 10.75
C GLY A 108 -9.79 3.68 10.22
N ILE A 109 -8.53 3.37 10.53
CA ILE A 109 -7.82 2.16 10.08
C ILE A 109 -8.21 0.98 10.97
N THR A 110 -8.56 -0.14 10.36
CA THR A 110 -8.80 -1.40 11.08
C THR A 110 -7.48 -1.94 11.64
N TYR A 111 -7.43 -2.18 12.95
CA TYR A 111 -6.28 -2.80 13.61
C TYR A 111 -6.68 -3.92 14.56
N VAL A 112 -5.79 -4.89 14.71
CA VAL A 112 -5.90 -6.03 15.62
C VAL A 112 -4.63 -6.16 16.47
N LYS A 113 -4.71 -6.89 17.58
CA LYS A 113 -3.58 -7.08 18.50
C LYS A 113 -2.83 -8.39 18.30
N GLU A 114 -3.42 -9.33 17.56
CA GLU A 114 -2.94 -10.70 17.38
C GLU A 114 -2.82 -11.04 15.89
N PHE A 115 -1.77 -11.77 15.52
CA PHE A 115 -1.49 -12.12 14.13
C PHE A 115 -2.60 -12.99 13.51
N GLU A 116 -3.18 -13.89 14.29
CA GLU A 116 -4.27 -14.78 13.90
C GLU A 116 -5.51 -14.00 13.45
N LYS A 117 -5.70 -12.78 13.98
CA LYS A 117 -6.78 -11.89 13.60
C LYS A 117 -6.44 -11.02 12.38
N LEU A 118 -5.17 -10.88 12.03
CA LEU A 118 -4.75 -10.05 10.90
C LEU A 118 -5.21 -10.67 9.57
N VAL A 119 -5.04 -11.99 9.42
CA VAL A 119 -5.41 -12.73 8.20
C VAL A 119 -6.87 -12.49 7.80
N PRO A 120 -7.89 -12.74 8.65
CA PRO A 120 -9.28 -12.51 8.27
C PRO A 120 -9.58 -11.04 7.97
N GLU A 121 -8.94 -10.07 8.63
CA GLU A 121 -9.12 -8.65 8.31
C GLU A 121 -8.55 -8.27 6.94
N VAL A 122 -7.42 -8.87 6.54
CA VAL A 122 -6.89 -8.73 5.17
C VAL A 122 -7.86 -9.29 4.14
N VAL A 123 -8.45 -10.46 4.39
CA VAL A 123 -9.45 -11.06 3.49
C VAL A 123 -10.69 -10.18 3.36
N LYS A 124 -11.22 -9.67 4.48
CA LYS A 124 -12.36 -8.73 4.46
C LYS A 124 -12.04 -7.46 3.68
N MET A 125 -10.82 -6.92 3.82
CA MET A 125 -10.40 -5.75 3.07
C MET A 125 -10.30 -6.04 1.57
N LEU A 126 -9.75 -7.19 1.18
CA LEU A 126 -9.70 -7.62 -0.23
C LEU A 126 -11.12 -7.71 -0.83
N GLU A 127 -12.07 -8.30 -0.10
CA GLU A 127 -13.48 -8.38 -0.51
C GLU A 127 -14.13 -6.98 -0.62
N LYS A 128 -13.88 -6.09 0.36
CA LYS A 128 -14.32 -4.69 0.32
C LYS A 128 -13.75 -3.94 -0.89
N LYS A 129 -12.54 -4.28 -1.32
CA LYS A 129 -11.88 -3.72 -2.52
C LYS A 129 -12.34 -4.36 -3.83
N GLY A 130 -13.27 -5.31 -3.78
CA GLY A 130 -13.92 -5.87 -4.96
C GLY A 130 -13.48 -7.28 -5.32
N MET A 131 -12.64 -7.93 -4.53
CA MET A 131 -12.36 -9.36 -4.70
C MET A 131 -13.66 -10.14 -4.48
N LYS A 132 -14.13 -10.84 -5.52
CA LYS A 132 -15.31 -11.70 -5.46
C LYS A 132 -14.91 -13.12 -5.81
N ARG A 133 -15.53 -14.08 -5.11
CA ARG A 133 -15.27 -15.50 -5.29
C ARG A 133 -16.56 -16.24 -5.58
N ASP A 134 -16.49 -17.28 -6.39
CA ASP A 134 -17.62 -18.17 -6.65
C ASP A 134 -17.76 -19.22 -5.53
N HIS A 135 -18.68 -20.18 -5.71
CA HIS A 135 -18.94 -21.24 -4.73
C HIS A 135 -17.78 -22.23 -4.55
N ASN A 136 -16.84 -22.28 -5.51
CA ASN A 136 -15.64 -23.11 -5.46
C ASN A 136 -14.44 -22.37 -4.86
N GLY A 137 -14.57 -21.06 -4.62
CA GLY A 137 -13.50 -20.20 -4.11
C GLY A 137 -12.67 -19.54 -5.21
N ASP A 138 -13.03 -19.72 -6.48
CA ASP A 138 -12.31 -19.15 -7.62
C ASP A 138 -12.67 -17.67 -7.82
N LEU A 139 -11.75 -16.88 -8.38
CA LEU A 139 -11.98 -15.46 -8.67
C LEU A 139 -13.14 -15.29 -9.66
N ILE A 140 -14.10 -14.44 -9.34
CA ILE A 140 -15.12 -13.99 -10.30
C ILE A 140 -14.55 -12.80 -11.08
N GLY A 141 -14.27 -13.02 -12.36
CA GLY A 141 -13.75 -12.00 -13.28
C GLY A 141 -12.31 -12.27 -13.71
N GLU A 142 -11.72 -11.32 -14.43
CA GLU A 142 -10.34 -11.45 -14.90
C GLU A 142 -9.35 -11.07 -13.79
N ASN A 143 -8.31 -11.89 -13.58
CA ASN A 143 -7.19 -11.58 -12.70
C ASN A 143 -6.13 -10.76 -13.46
N VAL A 144 -6.47 -9.54 -13.83
CA VAL A 144 -5.60 -8.65 -14.60
C VAL A 144 -5.07 -7.54 -13.69
N HIS A 145 -3.74 -7.38 -13.68
CA HIS A 145 -3.13 -6.25 -13.00
C HIS A 145 -3.53 -4.95 -13.70
N VAL A 146 -4.21 -4.07 -12.97
CA VAL A 146 -4.50 -2.70 -13.40
C VAL A 146 -3.51 -1.76 -12.71
N PRO A 147 -2.58 -1.13 -13.45
CA PRO A 147 -1.64 -0.18 -12.86
C PRO A 147 -2.36 0.98 -12.19
N LYS A 148 -2.03 1.23 -10.93
CA LYS A 148 -2.55 2.39 -10.18
C LYS A 148 -1.68 3.61 -10.46
N GLU A 149 -2.31 4.75 -10.74
CA GLU A 149 -1.60 6.00 -10.90
C GLU A 149 -0.86 6.39 -9.62
N LYS A 150 0.33 6.97 -9.78
CA LYS A 150 1.13 7.44 -8.64
C LYS A 150 0.41 8.63 -7.97
N PRO A 151 0.36 8.68 -6.63
CA PRO A 151 -0.23 9.81 -5.93
C PRO A 151 0.48 11.11 -6.31
N LYS A 152 -0.27 12.09 -6.81
CA LYS A 152 0.24 13.42 -7.17
C LYS A 152 0.10 14.38 -6.00
N LYS A 153 1.00 15.36 -5.91
CA LYS A 153 0.88 16.45 -4.93
C LYS A 153 -0.24 17.39 -5.34
N THR A 154 -0.87 18.07 -4.38
CA THR A 154 -1.89 19.11 -4.64
C THR A 154 -1.39 20.16 -5.62
N THR A 155 -0.16 20.63 -5.46
CA THR A 155 0.45 21.62 -6.39
C THR A 155 0.57 21.10 -7.82
N GLN A 156 0.81 19.79 -7.99
CA GLN A 156 0.85 19.16 -9.30
C GLN A 156 -0.57 19.06 -9.88
N LEU A 157 -1.56 18.66 -9.08
CA LEU A 157 -2.96 18.59 -9.50
C LEU A 157 -3.51 19.98 -9.86
N GLU A 158 -3.15 21.01 -9.10
CA GLU A 158 -3.53 22.40 -9.37
C GLU A 158 -2.90 22.91 -10.67
N ALA A 159 -1.62 22.59 -10.92
CA ALA A 159 -0.96 22.93 -12.17
C ALA A 159 -1.60 22.21 -13.37
N GLU A 160 -1.90 20.92 -13.25
CA GLU A 160 -2.60 20.14 -14.28
C GLU A 160 -4.02 20.69 -14.53
N LYS A 161 -4.75 21.05 -13.46
CA LYS A 161 -6.08 21.66 -13.58
C LYS A 161 -6.03 23.02 -14.28
N ALA A 162 -5.04 23.86 -13.96
CA ALA A 162 -4.87 25.17 -14.59
C ALA A 162 -4.54 25.03 -16.09
N ASP A 163 -3.68 24.08 -16.45
CA ASP A 163 -3.35 23.79 -17.84
C ASP A 163 -4.56 23.26 -18.61
N LEU A 164 -5.31 22.32 -18.04
CA LEU A 164 -6.55 21.81 -18.62
C LEU A 164 -7.59 22.92 -18.83
N GLN A 165 -7.73 23.83 -17.87
CA GLN A 165 -8.66 24.96 -18.00
C GLN A 165 -8.28 25.86 -19.18
N LYS A 166 -6.98 26.15 -19.35
CA LYS A 166 -6.48 26.93 -20.48
C LYS A 166 -6.77 26.24 -21.82
N GLN A 167 -6.56 24.93 -21.90
CA GLN A 167 -6.88 24.16 -23.12
C GLN A 167 -8.38 24.22 -23.45
N VAL A 168 -9.25 24.13 -22.44
CA VAL A 168 -10.70 24.29 -22.61
C VAL A 168 -11.06 25.67 -23.13
N ASP A 169 -10.49 26.73 -22.56
CA ASP A 169 -10.75 28.11 -22.97
C ASP A 169 -10.28 28.34 -24.43
N ASP A 170 -9.11 27.83 -24.80
CA ASP A 170 -8.58 27.89 -26.17
C ASP A 170 -9.48 27.14 -27.17
N LEU A 171 -10.02 25.98 -26.79
CA LEU A 171 -10.96 25.21 -27.62
C LEU A 171 -12.30 25.92 -27.79
N LEU A 172 -12.83 26.53 -26.72
CA LEU A 172 -14.06 27.32 -26.77
C LEU A 172 -13.90 28.54 -27.68
N ALA A 173 -12.76 29.23 -27.60
CA ALA A 173 -12.45 30.35 -28.49
C ALA A 173 -12.40 29.90 -29.97
N LYS A 174 -11.76 28.76 -30.27
CA LYS A 174 -11.73 28.19 -31.62
C LYS A 174 -13.12 27.80 -32.12
N LEU A 175 -13.96 27.22 -31.28
CA LEU A 175 -15.33 26.84 -31.64
C LEU A 175 -16.20 28.07 -31.92
N ALA A 176 -16.08 29.11 -31.10
CA ALA A 176 -16.80 30.37 -31.31
C ALA A 176 -16.38 31.08 -32.62
N ALA A 177 -15.16 30.85 -33.08
CA ALA A 177 -14.64 31.36 -34.34
C ALA A 177 -15.02 30.50 -35.57
N GLN A 178 -15.65 29.33 -35.39
CA GLN A 178 -16.15 28.54 -36.53
C GLN A 178 -17.39 29.21 -37.15
N PRO A 179 -17.45 29.31 -38.49
CA PRO A 179 -18.60 29.91 -39.16
C PRO A 179 -19.85 29.06 -38.92
N LYS A 180 -20.94 29.70 -38.52
CA LYS A 180 -22.25 29.05 -38.42
C LYS A 180 -22.73 28.71 -39.84
N MET A 181 -22.99 27.43 -40.09
CA MET A 181 -23.69 26.96 -41.31
C MET A 181 -25.13 27.46 -41.35
#